data_AF-A0A849RV97-F1
#
_entry.id   AF-A0A849RV97-F1
#
_cell.length_a   1.000
_cell.length_b   1.000
_cell.length_c   1.000
_cell.angle_alpha   90.00
_cell.angle_beta   90.00
_cell.angle_gamma   90.00
#
_symmetry.space_group_name_H-M   'P 1'
#
loop_
_entity.id
_entity.type
_entity.pdbx_description
1 polymer ?
#
loop_
_entity_poly.entity_id
_entity_poly.type
_entity_poly.pdbx_seq_one_letter_code
_entity_poly.pdbx_strand_id
1 'polypeptide(L)'
;MLELIELRNALRLSPDSADNRLKLAQALYNIGDLDAAIEECRMALKLESNNAKAYLQLGITQMAKQDGQAAAIALMEATMLDPGLAQAHYGLGSVQYTLGNFSAAAQSYRRALELQPSFLDARYRLALVLKLMNQHQEAVRLMEDAAIGGISQAQYFMGVAYRNGQGVDKDLSLAIRWWTKAIEFGQQRAAESLSQLRRQALSPDQPERRRTGIIEAFRQYRDGLWADYPDMARKDPNESLGAALLKDNPGAKGVTVLLAEAYALGEAAHDELVGLYETGLDTRLSQFDKRILACFATTAADGFIPAKKALARMYGKGLGITPDLQKAKAMLKGLPKQEMQGILDEIAGR
;
A
#
# COMPACT_ATOMS: atom_id res chain seq x y z
N MET A 1 -7.60 -30.25 1.37
CA MET A 1 -8.35 -31.52 1.39
C MET A 1 -7.69 -32.60 2.25
N LEU A 2 -6.38 -32.90 2.08
CA LEU A 2 -5.66 -33.87 2.93
C LEU A 2 -5.71 -33.51 4.43
N GLU A 3 -5.48 -32.24 4.78
CA GLU A 3 -5.54 -31.74 6.17
C GLU A 3 -6.90 -32.00 6.86
N LEU A 4 -8.02 -31.80 6.16
CA LEU A 4 -9.36 -32.05 6.71
C LEU A 4 -9.60 -33.54 6.97
N ILE A 5 -9.06 -34.42 6.12
CA ILE A 5 -9.17 -35.87 6.29
C ILE A 5 -8.40 -36.30 7.54
N GLU A 6 -7.18 -35.77 7.73
CA GLU A 6 -6.37 -36.03 8.91
C GLU A 6 -7.05 -35.54 10.20
N LEU A 7 -7.59 -34.32 10.20
CA LEU A 7 -8.31 -33.76 11.34
C LEU A 7 -9.58 -34.55 11.68
N ARG A 8 -10.35 -34.99 10.67
CA ARG A 8 -11.51 -35.86 10.88
C ARG A 8 -11.12 -37.23 11.42
N ASN A 9 -10.01 -37.81 10.94
CA ASN A 9 -9.49 -39.07 11.47
C ASN A 9 -9.02 -38.93 12.92
N ALA A 10 -8.33 -37.83 13.25
CA ALA A 10 -7.93 -37.53 14.63
C ALA A 10 -9.15 -37.42 15.56
N LEU A 11 -10.24 -36.80 15.11
CA LEU A 11 -11.50 -36.77 15.85
C LEU A 11 -12.18 -38.14 15.95
N ARG A 12 -12.03 -39.02 14.96
CA ARG A 12 -12.53 -40.40 15.06
C ARG A 12 -11.79 -41.19 16.14
N LEU A 13 -10.49 -40.94 16.31
CA LEU A 13 -9.65 -41.58 17.33
C LEU A 13 -9.83 -40.95 18.72
N SER A 14 -10.20 -39.67 18.79
CA SER A 14 -10.44 -38.94 20.03
C SER A 14 -11.64 -37.99 19.89
N PRO A 15 -12.88 -38.52 19.97
CA PRO A 15 -14.11 -37.75 19.72
C PRO A 15 -14.37 -36.61 20.70
N ASP A 16 -13.83 -36.75 21.92
CA ASP A 16 -14.04 -35.86 23.06
C ASP A 16 -12.89 -34.84 23.24
N SER A 17 -12.05 -34.65 22.21
CA SER A 17 -10.99 -33.65 22.24
C SER A 17 -11.49 -32.29 21.73
N ALA A 18 -11.73 -31.35 22.65
CA ALA A 18 -12.09 -29.97 22.30
C ALA A 18 -11.02 -29.32 21.41
N ASP A 19 -9.74 -29.56 21.68
CA ASP A 19 -8.64 -29.05 20.84
C ASP A 19 -8.69 -29.57 19.41
N ASN A 20 -8.97 -30.86 19.19
CA ASN A 20 -9.10 -31.40 17.84
C ASN A 20 -10.33 -30.83 17.12
N ARG A 21 -11.43 -30.60 17.84
CA ARG A 21 -12.63 -29.91 17.32
C ARG A 21 -12.27 -28.50 16.87
N LEU A 22 -11.49 -27.75 17.65
CA LEU A 22 -11.05 -26.40 17.29
C LEU A 22 -10.11 -26.37 16.09
N LYS A 23 -9.17 -27.32 16.00
CA LYS A 23 -8.33 -27.43 14.81
C LYS A 23 -9.16 -27.70 13.56
N LEU A 24 -10.16 -28.57 13.65
CA LEU A 24 -11.09 -28.82 12.54
C LEU A 24 -11.92 -27.56 12.21
N ALA A 25 -12.44 -26.85 13.22
CA ALA A 25 -13.16 -25.61 13.02
C ALA A 25 -12.33 -24.55 12.28
N GLN A 26 -11.06 -24.39 12.66
CA GLN A 26 -10.13 -23.48 11.98
C GLN A 26 -9.88 -23.90 10.52
N ALA A 27 -9.69 -25.19 10.26
CA ALA A 27 -9.49 -25.70 8.91
C ALA A 27 -10.75 -25.50 8.03
N LEU A 28 -11.95 -25.71 8.59
CA LEU A 28 -13.23 -25.46 7.93
C LEU A 28 -13.44 -23.96 7.64
N TYR A 29 -13.10 -23.09 8.60
CA TYR A 29 -13.08 -21.64 8.39
C TYR A 29 -12.18 -21.24 7.22
N ASN A 30 -10.96 -21.79 7.15
CA ASN A 30 -9.99 -21.48 6.10
C ASN A 30 -10.49 -21.86 4.69
N ILE A 31 -11.35 -22.89 4.57
CA ILE A 31 -11.95 -23.29 3.29
C ILE A 31 -13.32 -22.64 3.03
N GLY A 32 -13.80 -21.80 3.94
CA GLY A 32 -15.06 -21.07 3.82
C GLY A 32 -16.31 -21.88 4.20
N ASP A 33 -16.16 -23.07 4.77
CA ASP A 33 -17.30 -23.84 5.31
C ASP A 33 -17.64 -23.35 6.72
N LEU A 34 -18.22 -22.14 6.77
CA LEU A 34 -18.44 -21.39 8.00
C LEU A 34 -19.49 -22.05 8.91
N ASP A 35 -20.48 -22.73 8.33
CA ASP A 35 -21.51 -23.43 9.11
C ASP A 35 -20.93 -24.65 9.82
N ALA A 36 -20.14 -25.48 9.12
CA ALA A 36 -19.46 -26.60 9.76
C ALA A 36 -18.44 -26.12 10.80
N ALA A 37 -17.71 -25.03 10.53
CA ALA A 37 -16.79 -24.45 11.49
C ALA A 37 -17.47 -23.99 12.79
N ILE A 38 -18.66 -23.37 12.70
CA ILE A 38 -19.46 -22.97 13.86
C ILE A 38 -19.90 -24.20 14.66
N GLU A 39 -20.37 -25.26 13.99
CA GLU A 39 -20.79 -26.48 14.67
C GLU A 39 -19.63 -27.15 15.41
N GLU A 40 -18.44 -27.24 14.80
CA GLU A 40 -17.25 -27.77 15.48
C GLU A 40 -16.82 -26.89 16.68
N CYS A 41 -16.93 -25.56 16.59
CA CYS A 41 -16.72 -24.68 17.75
C CYS A 41 -17.73 -24.96 18.88
N ARG A 42 -19.02 -25.11 18.53
CA ARG A 42 -20.07 -25.44 19.51
C ARG A 42 -19.84 -26.80 20.15
N MET A 43 -19.36 -27.78 19.38
CA MET A 43 -18.99 -29.09 19.92
C MET A 43 -17.79 -28.99 20.87
N ALA A 44 -16.76 -28.20 20.54
CA ALA A 44 -15.66 -27.93 21.45
C ALA A 44 -16.15 -27.31 22.77
N LEU A 45 -17.07 -26.33 22.69
CA LEU A 45 -17.66 -25.68 23.87
C LEU A 45 -18.60 -26.59 24.69
N LYS A 46 -19.20 -27.61 24.08
CA LYS A 46 -19.96 -28.63 24.82
C LYS A 46 -19.05 -29.53 25.64
N LEU A 47 -17.84 -29.82 25.14
CA LEU A 47 -16.84 -30.62 25.84
C LEU A 47 -16.13 -29.79 26.93
N GLU A 48 -15.81 -28.54 26.61
CA GLU A 48 -15.12 -27.60 27.49
C GLU A 48 -15.80 -26.22 27.44
N SER A 49 -16.76 -25.99 28.33
CA SER A 49 -17.53 -24.73 28.36
C SER A 49 -16.69 -23.49 28.63
N ASN A 50 -15.52 -23.64 29.26
CA ASN A 50 -14.65 -22.53 29.66
C ASN A 50 -13.45 -22.34 28.71
N ASN A 51 -13.58 -22.79 27.46
CA ASN A 51 -12.51 -22.69 26.47
C ASN A 51 -12.55 -21.33 25.74
N ALA A 52 -11.75 -20.37 26.21
CA ALA A 52 -11.67 -19.02 25.62
C ALA A 52 -11.29 -19.02 24.13
N LYS A 53 -10.42 -19.94 23.70
CA LYS A 53 -10.01 -20.08 22.30
C LYS A 53 -11.15 -20.57 21.42
N ALA A 54 -12.02 -21.44 21.95
CA ALA A 54 -13.21 -21.88 21.25
C ALA A 54 -14.21 -20.74 21.01
N TYR A 55 -14.42 -19.90 22.02
CA TYR A 55 -15.24 -18.70 21.88
C TYR A 55 -14.62 -17.67 20.92
N LEU A 56 -13.30 -17.48 20.95
CA LEU A 56 -12.59 -16.65 19.98
C LEU A 56 -12.82 -17.14 18.54
N GLN A 57 -12.63 -18.44 18.30
CA GLN A 57 -12.82 -19.02 16.97
C GLN A 57 -14.28 -18.94 16.50
N LEU A 58 -15.23 -19.19 17.41
CA LEU A 58 -16.66 -19.03 17.14
C LEU A 58 -16.98 -17.58 16.72
N GLY A 59 -16.46 -16.61 17.48
CA GLY A 59 -16.64 -15.20 17.18
C GLY A 59 -16.08 -14.77 15.83
N ILE A 60 -14.84 -15.18 15.51
CA ILE A 60 -14.21 -14.94 14.20
C ILE A 60 -15.04 -15.55 13.07
N THR A 61 -15.55 -16.77 13.26
CA THR A 61 -16.35 -17.47 12.24
C THR A 61 -17.71 -16.80 12.04
N GLN A 62 -18.35 -16.34 13.12
CA GLN A 62 -19.60 -15.58 13.05
C GLN A 62 -19.42 -14.21 12.38
N MET A 63 -18.28 -13.53 12.61
CA MET A 63 -17.95 -12.31 11.86
C MET A 63 -17.85 -12.58 10.35
N ALA A 64 -17.22 -13.70 9.96
CA ALA A 64 -17.14 -14.09 8.54
C ALA A 64 -18.52 -14.44 7.95
N LYS A 65 -19.45 -14.97 8.76
CA LYS A 65 -20.86 -15.14 8.40
C LYS A 65 -21.67 -13.84 8.37
N GLN A 66 -21.06 -12.71 8.71
CA GLN A 66 -21.72 -11.40 8.87
C GLN A 66 -22.76 -11.36 9.99
N ASP A 67 -22.70 -12.30 10.95
CA ASP A 67 -23.52 -12.27 12.16
C ASP A 67 -22.77 -11.53 13.27
N GLY A 68 -22.82 -10.20 13.21
CA GLY A 68 -22.11 -9.34 14.14
C GLY A 68 -22.61 -9.45 15.59
N GLN A 69 -23.90 -9.74 15.80
CA GLN A 69 -24.45 -9.87 17.16
C GLN A 69 -23.95 -11.15 17.82
N ALA A 70 -24.04 -12.29 17.13
CA ALA A 70 -23.55 -13.54 17.68
C ALA A 70 -22.03 -13.49 17.90
N ALA A 71 -21.29 -12.90 16.96
CA ALA A 71 -19.85 -12.71 17.09
C ALA A 71 -19.47 -11.88 18.33
N ALA A 72 -20.18 -10.78 18.58
CA ALA A 72 -19.94 -9.96 19.76
C ALA A 72 -20.15 -10.74 21.06
N ILE A 73 -21.20 -11.56 21.16
CA ILE A 73 -21.47 -12.40 22.33
C ILE A 73 -20.33 -13.40 22.52
N ALA A 74 -19.94 -14.14 21.48
CA ALA A 74 -18.86 -15.12 21.57
C ALA A 74 -17.52 -14.47 21.96
N LEU A 75 -17.18 -13.32 21.37
CA LEU A 75 -15.94 -12.61 21.69
C LEU A 75 -15.96 -12.02 23.10
N MET A 76 -17.11 -11.55 23.61
CA MET A 76 -17.24 -11.12 24.99
C MET A 76 -16.95 -12.28 25.96
N GLU A 77 -17.52 -13.47 25.72
CA GLU A 77 -17.22 -14.66 26.53
C GLU A 77 -15.74 -15.03 26.48
N ALA A 78 -15.10 -14.98 25.29
CA ALA A 78 -13.66 -15.20 25.17
C ALA A 78 -12.84 -14.22 26.04
N THR A 79 -13.19 -12.93 26.03
CA THR A 79 -12.50 -11.91 26.85
C THR A 79 -12.78 -12.03 28.34
N MET A 80 -13.92 -12.60 28.74
CA MET A 80 -14.25 -12.86 30.15
C MET A 80 -13.48 -14.06 30.69
N LEU A 81 -13.38 -15.14 29.90
CA LEU A 81 -12.67 -16.35 30.28
C LEU A 81 -11.15 -16.17 30.28
N ASP A 82 -10.63 -15.43 29.30
CA ASP A 82 -9.21 -15.05 29.23
C ASP A 82 -9.06 -13.55 28.92
N PRO A 83 -8.94 -12.71 29.97
CA PRO A 83 -8.73 -11.27 29.82
C PRO A 83 -7.40 -10.90 29.15
N GLY A 84 -6.44 -11.84 29.04
CA GLY A 84 -5.14 -11.67 28.41
C GLY A 84 -5.13 -11.97 26.90
N LEU A 85 -6.24 -12.46 26.36
CA LEU A 85 -6.33 -12.86 24.95
C LEU A 85 -6.48 -11.64 24.03
N ALA A 86 -5.36 -11.03 23.65
CA ALA A 86 -5.31 -9.81 22.82
C ALA A 86 -6.12 -9.92 21.51
N GLN A 87 -6.13 -11.11 20.89
CA GLN A 87 -6.90 -11.38 19.66
C GLN A 87 -8.42 -11.33 19.90
N ALA A 88 -8.91 -11.73 21.07
CA ALA A 88 -10.33 -11.63 21.41
C ALA A 88 -10.76 -10.18 21.60
N HIS A 89 -9.94 -9.36 22.26
CA HIS A 89 -10.16 -7.92 22.35
C HIS A 89 -10.12 -7.23 20.97
N TYR A 90 -9.19 -7.62 20.10
CA TYR A 90 -9.13 -7.13 18.72
C TYR A 90 -10.37 -7.54 17.89
N GLY A 91 -10.80 -8.79 18.00
CA GLY A 91 -12.02 -9.28 17.37
C GLY A 91 -13.25 -8.53 17.87
N LEU A 92 -13.35 -8.33 19.19
CA LEU A 92 -14.44 -7.56 19.81
C LEU A 92 -14.45 -6.11 19.32
N GLY A 93 -13.28 -5.48 19.21
CA GLY A 93 -13.15 -4.15 18.62
C GLY A 93 -13.64 -4.10 17.16
N SER A 94 -13.31 -5.14 16.40
CA SER A 94 -13.69 -5.27 14.98
C SER A 94 -15.19 -5.45 14.79
N VAL A 95 -15.84 -6.27 15.61
CA VAL A 95 -17.29 -6.45 15.51
C VAL A 95 -18.04 -5.22 16.02
N GLN A 96 -17.59 -4.59 17.11
CA GLN A 96 -18.20 -3.36 17.62
C GLN A 96 -18.09 -2.20 16.62
N TYR A 97 -16.97 -2.12 15.88
CA TYR A 97 -16.82 -1.17 14.77
C TYR A 97 -17.88 -1.39 13.68
N THR A 98 -18.08 -2.64 13.25
CA THR A 98 -19.08 -2.98 12.23
C THR A 98 -20.50 -2.70 12.70
N LEU A 99 -20.77 -2.85 13.99
CA LEU A 99 -22.05 -2.52 14.62
C LEU A 99 -22.24 -1.00 14.86
N GLY A 100 -21.24 -0.16 14.55
CA GLY A 100 -21.29 1.29 14.74
C GLY A 100 -20.97 1.77 16.17
N ASN A 101 -20.62 0.86 17.08
CA ASN A 101 -20.32 1.15 18.48
C ASN A 101 -18.86 1.63 18.64
N PHE A 102 -18.54 2.79 18.08
CA PHE A 102 -17.15 3.28 17.97
C PHE A 102 -16.43 3.42 19.32
N SER A 103 -17.12 3.85 20.38
CA SER A 103 -16.52 3.94 21.72
C SER A 103 -16.10 2.58 22.27
N ALA A 104 -16.96 1.57 22.14
CA ALA A 104 -16.68 0.20 22.57
C ALA A 104 -15.58 -0.44 21.71
N ALA A 105 -15.58 -0.13 20.41
CA ALA A 105 -14.52 -0.56 19.51
C ALA A 105 -13.15 0.00 19.93
N ALA A 106 -13.07 1.31 20.19
CA ALA A 106 -11.85 1.97 20.64
C ALA A 106 -11.32 1.38 21.95
N GLN A 107 -12.19 1.12 22.93
CA GLN A 107 -11.80 0.50 24.20
C GLN A 107 -11.22 -0.90 23.99
N SER A 108 -11.88 -1.72 23.17
CA SER A 108 -11.44 -3.08 22.89
C SER A 108 -10.09 -3.10 22.15
N TYR A 109 -9.88 -2.21 21.17
CA TYR A 109 -8.59 -2.10 20.50
C TYR A 109 -7.47 -1.58 21.42
N ARG A 110 -7.76 -0.61 22.30
CA ARG A 110 -6.80 -0.17 23.32
C ARG A 110 -6.38 -1.33 24.21
N ARG A 111 -7.34 -2.15 24.65
CA ARG A 111 -7.04 -3.33 25.46
C ARG A 111 -6.18 -4.35 24.71
N ALA A 112 -6.45 -4.58 23.42
CA ALA A 112 -5.60 -5.43 22.58
C ALA A 112 -4.16 -4.90 22.49
N LEU A 113 -3.97 -3.58 22.39
CA LEU A 113 -2.65 -2.93 22.34
C LEU A 113 -1.92 -2.91 23.69
N GLU A 114 -2.64 -2.80 24.81
CA GLU A 114 -2.06 -2.95 26.15
C GLU A 114 -1.46 -4.35 26.34
N LEU A 115 -2.17 -5.38 25.86
CA LEU A 115 -1.74 -6.77 25.94
C LEU A 115 -0.65 -7.11 24.91
N GLN A 116 -0.74 -6.54 23.72
CA GLN A 116 0.22 -6.75 22.64
C GLN A 116 0.56 -5.43 21.93
N PRO A 117 1.56 -4.67 22.44
CA PRO A 117 1.94 -3.38 21.88
C PRO A 117 2.42 -3.44 20.41
N SER A 118 2.90 -4.59 19.95
CA SER A 118 3.34 -4.81 18.56
C SER A 118 2.19 -5.10 17.58
N PHE A 119 0.93 -5.11 18.02
CA PHE A 119 -0.22 -5.46 17.18
C PHE A 119 -0.60 -4.32 16.21
N LEU A 120 0.09 -4.26 15.07
CA LEU A 120 -0.04 -3.19 14.07
C LEU A 120 -1.47 -3.04 13.53
N ASP A 121 -2.18 -4.15 13.27
CA ASP A 121 -3.58 -4.09 12.81
C ASP A 121 -4.50 -3.45 13.85
N ALA A 122 -4.37 -3.83 15.14
CA ALA A 122 -5.14 -3.21 16.22
C ALA A 122 -4.85 -1.71 16.32
N ARG A 123 -3.58 -1.31 16.15
CA ARG A 123 -3.16 0.10 16.15
C ARG A 123 -3.80 0.88 14.99
N TYR A 124 -3.73 0.33 13.78
CA TYR A 124 -4.36 0.92 12.60
C TYR A 124 -5.89 1.03 12.75
N ARG A 125 -6.55 -0.03 13.25
CA ARG A 125 -8.00 -0.03 13.49
C ARG A 125 -8.41 1.00 14.54
N LEU A 126 -7.66 1.10 15.64
CA LEU A 126 -7.88 2.14 16.65
C LEU A 126 -7.75 3.54 16.03
N ALA A 127 -6.70 3.80 15.25
CA ALA A 127 -6.50 5.08 14.58
C ALA A 127 -7.70 5.46 13.68
N LEU A 128 -8.26 4.50 12.93
CA LEU A 128 -9.46 4.73 12.12
C LEU A 128 -10.69 5.07 12.96
N VAL A 129 -10.93 4.34 14.05
CA VAL A 129 -12.05 4.60 14.96
C VAL A 129 -11.94 5.97 15.59
N LEU A 130 -10.77 6.34 16.08
CA LEU A 130 -10.52 7.65 16.69
C LEU A 130 -10.72 8.79 15.68
N LYS A 131 -10.35 8.57 14.41
CA LYS A 131 -10.64 9.53 13.34
C LYS A 131 -12.14 9.74 13.15
N LEU A 132 -12.95 8.67 13.18
CA LEU A 132 -14.42 8.77 13.10
C LEU A 132 -15.02 9.48 14.34
N MET A 133 -14.37 9.35 15.49
CA MET A 133 -14.72 10.04 16.73
C MET A 133 -14.17 11.49 16.79
N ASN A 134 -13.58 12.01 15.71
CA ASN A 134 -12.93 13.33 15.63
C ASN A 134 -11.76 13.54 16.61
N GLN A 135 -11.16 12.46 17.13
CA GLN A 135 -9.98 12.50 18.00
C GLN A 135 -8.70 12.53 17.15
N HIS A 136 -8.56 13.57 16.32
CA HIS A 136 -7.58 13.64 15.24
C HIS A 136 -6.11 13.52 15.70
N GLN A 137 -5.76 14.07 16.86
CA GLN A 137 -4.38 14.11 17.32
C GLN A 137 -3.86 12.74 17.77
N GLU A 138 -4.67 11.99 18.53
CA GLU A 138 -4.34 10.60 18.90
C GLU A 138 -4.40 9.69 17.66
N ALA A 139 -5.43 9.89 16.81
CA ALA A 139 -5.60 9.11 15.58
C ALA A 139 -4.37 9.20 14.66
N VAL A 140 -3.83 10.40 14.43
CA VAL A 140 -2.64 10.59 13.58
C VAL A 140 -1.42 9.88 14.16
N ARG A 141 -1.18 9.98 15.47
CA ARG A 141 0.00 9.34 16.08
C ARG A 141 -0.04 7.83 15.91
N LEU A 142 -1.19 7.22 16.19
CA LEU A 142 -1.36 5.77 16.00
C LEU A 142 -1.33 5.37 14.53
N MET A 143 -1.83 6.22 13.64
CA MET A 143 -1.74 5.99 12.19
C MET A 143 -0.28 6.04 11.70
N GLU A 144 0.50 6.98 12.20
CA GLU A 144 1.93 7.14 11.86
C GLU A 144 2.74 5.93 12.34
N ASP A 145 2.57 5.53 13.59
CA ASP A 145 3.18 4.31 14.14
C ASP A 145 2.82 3.06 13.31
N ALA A 146 1.56 2.92 12.89
CA ALA A 146 1.13 1.81 12.02
C ALA A 146 1.75 1.91 10.61
N ALA A 147 1.89 3.12 10.06
CA ALA A 147 2.50 3.36 8.76
C ALA A 147 4.01 3.07 8.78
N ILE A 148 4.71 3.46 9.84
CA ILE A 148 6.11 3.13 10.12
C ILE A 148 6.26 1.60 10.27
N GLY A 149 5.31 0.94 10.93
CA GLY A 149 5.25 -0.51 11.06
C GLY A 149 4.97 -1.26 9.75
N GLY A 150 4.69 -0.57 8.65
CA GLY A 150 4.52 -1.18 7.33
C GLY A 150 3.07 -1.46 6.92
N ILE A 151 2.07 -1.00 7.67
CA ILE A 151 0.66 -1.10 7.25
C ILE A 151 0.44 -0.15 6.06
N SER A 152 0.34 -0.69 4.86
CA SER A 152 0.28 0.10 3.62
C SER A 152 -0.97 0.97 3.51
N GLN A 153 -2.10 0.54 4.10
CA GLN A 153 -3.29 1.38 4.25
C GLN A 153 -3.01 2.59 5.15
N ALA A 154 -2.27 2.40 6.24
CA ALA A 154 -1.90 3.48 7.14
C ALA A 154 -0.95 4.47 6.45
N GLN A 155 0.01 3.99 5.66
CA GLN A 155 0.86 4.83 4.81
C GLN A 155 0.02 5.69 3.84
N TYR A 156 -0.97 5.10 3.17
CA TYR A 156 -1.90 5.88 2.34
C TYR A 156 -2.62 6.98 3.14
N PHE A 157 -3.15 6.65 4.32
CA PHE A 157 -3.84 7.61 5.17
C PHE A 157 -2.92 8.70 5.71
N MET A 158 -1.66 8.39 6.02
CA MET A 158 -0.66 9.40 6.38
C MET A 158 -0.42 10.37 5.23
N GLY A 159 -0.34 9.87 3.99
CA GLY A 159 -0.25 10.75 2.83
C GLY A 159 -1.45 11.71 2.70
N VAL A 160 -2.66 11.21 2.97
CA VAL A 160 -3.87 12.05 3.02
C VAL A 160 -3.84 13.04 4.19
N ALA A 161 -3.33 12.65 5.35
CA ALA A 161 -3.22 13.50 6.53
C ALA A 161 -2.28 14.68 6.28
N TYR A 162 -1.08 14.44 5.78
CA TYR A 162 -0.10 15.47 5.44
C TYR A 162 -0.56 16.37 4.27
N ARG A 163 -1.29 15.83 3.29
CA ARG A 163 -1.90 16.65 2.22
C ARG A 163 -2.90 17.66 2.77
N ASN A 164 -3.72 17.24 3.72
CA ASN A 164 -4.87 18.01 4.20
C ASN A 164 -4.63 18.76 5.52
N GLY A 165 -3.54 18.46 6.22
CA GLY A 165 -3.26 18.98 7.56
C GLY A 165 -4.19 18.39 8.63
N GLN A 166 -4.59 17.13 8.47
CA GLN A 166 -5.49 16.47 9.42
C GLN A 166 -4.69 15.89 10.57
N GLY A 167 -4.57 16.62 11.68
CA GLY A 167 -3.83 16.18 12.88
C GLY A 167 -2.29 16.31 12.77
N VAL A 168 -1.79 16.76 11.62
CA VAL A 168 -0.39 17.10 11.33
C VAL A 168 -0.34 18.44 10.59
N ASP A 169 0.83 19.08 10.55
CA ASP A 169 1.04 20.21 9.65
C ASP A 169 0.98 19.78 8.18
N LYS A 170 0.50 20.68 7.31
CA LYS A 170 0.42 20.41 5.89
C LYS A 170 1.82 20.29 5.29
N ASP A 171 2.12 19.15 4.71
CA ASP A 171 3.40 18.89 4.03
C ASP A 171 3.16 17.98 2.82
N LEU A 172 3.18 18.56 1.62
CA LEU A 172 2.98 17.78 0.40
C LEU A 172 4.16 16.86 0.09
N SER A 173 5.38 17.17 0.54
CA SER A 173 6.56 16.33 0.30
C SER A 173 6.48 15.04 1.11
N LEU A 174 6.04 15.12 2.38
CA LEU A 174 5.75 13.97 3.22
C LEU A 174 4.52 13.20 2.71
N ALA A 175 3.52 13.90 2.17
CA ALA A 175 2.39 13.24 1.53
C ALA A 175 2.82 12.35 0.35
N ILE A 176 3.68 12.89 -0.52
CA ILE A 176 4.29 12.15 -1.64
C ILE A 176 5.09 10.96 -1.10
N ARG A 177 5.94 11.16 -0.09
CA ARG A 177 6.75 10.09 0.52
C ARG A 177 5.89 8.92 1.00
N TRP A 178 4.82 9.20 1.74
CA TRP A 178 3.94 8.18 2.27
C TRP A 178 3.13 7.46 1.18
N TRP A 179 2.65 8.19 0.16
CA TRP A 179 2.00 7.55 -0.97
C TRP A 179 2.96 6.69 -1.78
N THR A 180 4.21 7.10 -2.01
CA THR A 180 5.20 6.27 -2.70
C THR A 180 5.44 4.96 -1.94
N LYS A 181 5.64 5.01 -0.62
CA LYS A 181 5.77 3.79 0.21
C LYS A 181 4.54 2.89 0.10
N ALA A 182 3.33 3.46 0.13
CA ALA A 182 2.10 2.68 0.01
C ALA A 182 1.97 1.96 -1.36
N ILE A 183 2.46 2.59 -2.44
CA ILE A 183 2.44 2.03 -3.80
C ILE A 183 3.33 0.79 -3.91
N GLU A 184 4.46 0.74 -3.21
CA GLU A 184 5.36 -0.43 -3.18
C GLU A 184 4.64 -1.70 -2.69
N PHE A 185 3.60 -1.54 -1.86
CA PHE A 185 2.76 -2.62 -1.35
C PHE A 185 1.39 -2.71 -2.06
N GLY A 186 1.28 -2.16 -3.29
CA GLY A 186 0.10 -2.33 -4.15
C GLY A 186 -1.09 -1.43 -3.82
N GLN A 187 -0.93 -0.36 -3.04
CA GLN A 187 -2.04 0.54 -2.71
C GLN A 187 -2.43 1.44 -3.90
N GLN A 188 -3.44 1.01 -4.65
CA GLN A 188 -3.93 1.74 -5.83
C GLN A 188 -4.41 3.16 -5.50
N ARG A 189 -5.08 3.37 -4.36
CA ARG A 189 -5.56 4.71 -3.95
C ARG A 189 -4.41 5.71 -3.75
N ALA A 190 -3.24 5.22 -3.32
CA ALA A 190 -2.04 6.05 -3.20
C ALA A 190 -1.51 6.44 -4.59
N ALA A 191 -1.48 5.50 -5.54
CA ALA A 191 -1.12 5.78 -6.94
C ALA A 191 -2.05 6.83 -7.57
N GLU A 192 -3.37 6.69 -7.36
CA GLU A 192 -4.37 7.65 -7.84
C GLU A 192 -4.18 9.04 -7.23
N SER A 193 -3.85 9.11 -5.94
CA SER A 193 -3.57 10.38 -5.24
C SER A 193 -2.32 11.06 -5.79
N LEU A 194 -1.25 10.29 -6.04
CA LEU A 194 -0.02 10.80 -6.64
C LEU A 194 -0.24 11.28 -8.08
N SER A 195 -0.97 10.52 -8.90
CA SER A 195 -1.36 10.92 -10.26
C SER A 195 -2.25 12.17 -10.28
N GLN A 196 -3.21 12.29 -9.37
CA GLN A 196 -4.00 13.51 -9.22
C GLN A 196 -3.10 14.71 -8.91
N LEU A 197 -2.14 14.55 -7.99
CA LEU A 197 -1.23 15.61 -7.61
C LEU A 197 -0.34 16.04 -8.79
N ARG A 198 0.19 15.09 -9.57
CA ARG A 198 0.94 15.39 -10.80
C ARG A 198 0.10 16.14 -11.83
N ARG A 199 -1.13 15.69 -12.10
CA ARG A 199 -2.04 16.40 -13.02
C ARG A 199 -2.31 17.82 -12.57
N GLN A 200 -2.44 18.05 -11.26
CA GLN A 200 -2.58 19.41 -10.71
C GLN A 200 -1.31 20.25 -10.90
N ALA A 201 -0.13 19.65 -10.76
CA ALA A 201 1.15 20.32 -11.01
C ALA A 201 1.33 20.71 -12.48
N LEU A 202 0.89 19.85 -13.40
CA LEU A 202 1.19 19.94 -14.83
C LEU A 202 0.06 20.56 -15.67
N SER A 203 -1.17 20.64 -15.15
CA SER A 203 -2.32 21.20 -15.87
C SER A 203 -2.20 22.71 -16.00
N PRO A 204 -2.26 23.29 -17.21
CA PRO A 204 -2.22 24.74 -17.40
C PRO A 204 -3.43 25.47 -16.81
N ASP A 205 -4.53 24.76 -16.55
CA ASP A 205 -5.77 25.32 -15.98
C ASP A 205 -5.64 25.63 -14.49
N GLN A 206 -4.60 25.13 -13.81
CA GLN A 206 -4.36 25.42 -12.40
C GLN A 206 -3.57 26.73 -12.22
N PRO A 207 -3.86 27.51 -11.16
CA PRO A 207 -3.10 28.72 -10.86
C PRO A 207 -1.60 28.43 -10.74
N GLU A 208 -0.76 29.26 -11.36
CA GLU A 208 0.70 29.07 -11.40
C GLU A 208 1.32 28.90 -10.01
N ARG A 209 0.91 29.71 -9.03
CA ARG A 209 1.37 29.58 -7.63
C ARG A 209 1.07 28.21 -7.03
N ARG A 210 -0.08 27.61 -7.37
CA ARG A 210 -0.45 26.27 -6.90
C ARG A 210 0.41 25.21 -7.60
N ARG A 211 0.61 25.34 -8.91
CA ARG A 211 1.44 24.42 -9.71
C ARG A 211 2.88 24.39 -9.20
N THR A 212 3.49 25.56 -9.09
CA THR A 212 4.86 25.73 -8.59
C THR A 212 5.03 25.18 -7.18
N GLY A 213 4.08 25.43 -6.26
CA GLY A 213 4.12 24.83 -4.92
C GLY A 213 4.07 23.30 -4.91
N ILE A 214 3.31 22.68 -5.82
CA ILE A 214 3.26 21.21 -5.93
C ILE A 214 4.55 20.66 -6.57
N ILE A 215 5.07 21.32 -7.60
CA ILE A 215 6.35 20.95 -8.25
C ILE A 215 7.49 21.03 -7.23
N GLU A 216 7.48 22.06 -6.39
CA GLU A 216 8.44 22.20 -5.30
C GLU A 216 8.32 21.07 -4.27
N ALA A 217 7.10 20.65 -3.92
CA ALA A 217 6.91 19.50 -3.03
C ALA A 217 7.46 18.18 -3.62
N PHE A 218 7.33 17.97 -4.94
CA PHE A 218 7.97 16.85 -5.63
C PHE A 218 9.49 16.93 -5.58
N ARG A 219 10.06 18.13 -5.77
CA ARG A 219 11.50 18.38 -5.62
C ARG A 219 11.97 18.06 -4.20
N GLN A 220 11.31 18.61 -3.18
CA GLN A 220 11.62 18.37 -1.77
C GLN A 220 11.54 16.88 -1.39
N TYR A 221 10.55 16.16 -1.92
CA TYR A 221 10.48 14.71 -1.76
C TYR A 221 11.75 14.01 -2.28
N ARG A 222 12.19 14.32 -3.51
CA ARG A 222 13.40 13.75 -4.10
C ARG A 222 14.65 14.14 -3.34
N ASP A 223 14.76 15.40 -2.93
CA ASP A 223 15.87 15.89 -2.11
C ASP A 223 15.93 15.13 -0.77
N GLY A 224 14.76 14.89 -0.17
CA GLY A 224 14.63 14.13 1.06
C GLY A 224 14.99 12.64 0.95
N LEU A 225 15.07 12.06 -0.26
CA LEU A 225 15.55 10.68 -0.45
C LEU A 225 17.04 10.55 -0.13
N TRP A 226 17.82 11.60 -0.34
CA TRP A 226 19.25 11.62 -0.04
C TRP A 226 19.56 11.53 1.46
N ALA A 227 18.60 11.92 2.30
CA ALA A 227 18.76 11.83 3.76
C ALA A 227 18.91 10.38 4.27
N ASP A 228 18.39 9.40 3.50
CA ASP A 228 18.54 7.99 3.83
C ASP A 228 19.94 7.44 3.44
N TYR A 229 20.78 8.25 2.80
CA TYR A 229 22.11 7.89 2.28
C TYR A 229 23.18 8.94 2.65
N PRO A 230 23.47 9.13 3.96
CA PRO A 230 24.35 10.20 4.44
C PRO A 230 25.79 10.09 3.91
N ASP A 231 26.23 8.90 3.53
CA ASP A 231 27.57 8.64 3.01
C ASP A 231 27.72 9.03 1.52
N MET A 232 26.62 9.32 0.81
CA MET A 232 26.66 9.71 -0.60
C MET A 232 26.73 11.23 -0.76
N ALA A 233 27.80 11.71 -1.39
CA ALA A 233 27.95 13.12 -1.72
C ALA A 233 27.17 13.48 -2.99
N ARG A 234 26.09 14.25 -2.86
CA ARG A 234 25.37 14.85 -3.98
C ARG A 234 26.20 15.96 -4.61
N LYS A 235 26.58 15.80 -5.88
CA LYS A 235 27.45 16.75 -6.60
C LYS A 235 26.68 17.89 -7.23
N ASP A 236 25.44 17.62 -7.67
CA ASP A 236 24.56 18.57 -8.33
C ASP A 236 23.14 18.52 -7.68
N PRO A 237 22.51 19.66 -7.38
CA PRO A 237 21.11 19.72 -6.96
C PRO A 237 20.09 19.07 -7.91
N ASN A 238 20.45 18.78 -9.16
CA ASN A 238 19.62 18.05 -10.12
C ASN A 238 20.03 16.58 -10.29
N GLU A 239 21.10 16.14 -9.61
CA GLU A 239 21.51 14.75 -9.61
C GLU A 239 20.40 13.87 -9.01
N SER A 240 20.09 12.79 -9.72
CA SER A 240 19.18 11.74 -9.25
C SER A 240 19.93 10.81 -8.31
N LEU A 241 19.34 10.52 -7.15
CA LEU A 241 19.90 9.56 -6.20
C LEU A 241 19.97 8.17 -6.83
N GLY A 242 18.94 7.78 -7.59
CA GLY A 242 18.90 6.49 -8.26
C GLY A 242 20.05 6.32 -9.27
N ALA A 243 20.34 7.36 -10.05
CA ALA A 243 21.48 7.36 -10.98
C ALA A 243 22.82 7.30 -10.25
N ALA A 244 22.98 8.02 -9.13
CA ALA A 244 24.17 7.94 -8.30
C ALA A 244 24.37 6.53 -7.70
N LEU A 245 23.30 5.92 -7.19
CA LEU A 245 23.32 4.56 -6.65
C LEU A 245 23.74 3.53 -7.69
N LEU A 246 23.28 3.66 -8.94
CA LEU A 246 23.68 2.74 -10.01
C LEU A 246 25.18 2.81 -10.32
N LYS A 247 25.82 3.97 -10.17
CA LYS A 247 27.26 4.14 -10.41
C LYS A 247 28.11 3.52 -9.29
N ASP A 248 27.69 3.71 -8.04
CA ASP A 248 28.47 3.29 -6.86
C ASP A 248 28.27 1.80 -6.53
N ASN A 249 27.04 1.30 -6.68
CA ASN A 249 26.72 -0.12 -6.56
C ASN A 249 25.50 -0.46 -7.43
N PRO A 250 25.66 -1.10 -8.62
CA PRO A 250 24.59 -1.30 -9.60
C PRO A 250 23.51 -2.33 -9.19
N GLY A 251 23.11 -2.38 -7.92
CA GLY A 251 22.05 -3.24 -7.41
C GLY A 251 20.64 -2.75 -7.77
N ALA A 252 19.65 -3.62 -7.55
CA ALA A 252 18.23 -3.38 -7.83
C ALA A 252 17.64 -2.12 -7.14
N LYS A 253 18.27 -1.63 -6.06
CA LYS A 253 17.85 -0.42 -5.34
C LYS A 253 17.92 0.84 -6.20
N GLY A 254 18.95 0.99 -7.05
CA GLY A 254 19.10 2.17 -7.90
C GLY A 254 17.92 2.35 -8.87
N VAL A 255 17.48 1.25 -9.49
CA VAL A 255 16.31 1.26 -10.38
C VAL A 255 15.02 1.58 -9.62
N THR A 256 14.82 1.05 -8.41
CA THR A 256 13.66 1.38 -7.58
C THR A 256 13.62 2.86 -7.22
N VAL A 257 14.76 3.44 -6.84
CA VAL A 257 14.86 4.87 -6.53
C VAL A 257 14.64 5.73 -7.78
N LEU A 258 15.20 5.35 -8.94
CA LEU A 258 14.93 6.02 -10.22
C LEU A 258 13.45 6.03 -10.56
N LEU A 259 12.75 4.91 -10.40
CA LEU A 259 11.31 4.84 -10.61
C LEU A 259 10.61 5.81 -9.65
N ALA A 260 10.93 5.79 -8.36
CA ALA A 260 10.33 6.70 -7.38
C ALA A 260 10.56 8.19 -7.73
N GLU A 261 11.77 8.56 -8.14
CA GLU A 261 12.11 9.91 -8.59
C GLU A 261 11.38 10.30 -9.89
N ALA A 262 11.23 9.37 -10.84
CA ALA A 262 10.48 9.56 -12.07
C ALA A 262 8.98 9.73 -11.80
N TYR A 263 8.39 8.91 -10.92
CA TYR A 263 7.03 9.11 -10.42
C TYR A 263 6.88 10.47 -9.72
N ALA A 264 7.95 11.02 -9.17
CA ALA A 264 8.03 12.36 -8.60
C ALA A 264 8.51 13.45 -9.58
N LEU A 265 8.24 13.30 -10.89
CA LEU A 265 8.55 14.29 -11.94
C LEU A 265 10.06 14.60 -12.09
N GLY A 266 10.93 13.63 -11.79
CA GLY A 266 12.38 13.76 -11.91
C GLY A 266 12.85 13.59 -13.35
N GLU A 267 13.29 14.68 -13.99
CA GLU A 267 13.78 14.64 -15.38
C GLU A 267 15.06 13.81 -15.51
N ALA A 268 16.07 14.05 -14.66
CA ALA A 268 17.31 13.27 -14.66
C ALA A 268 17.07 11.77 -14.44
N ALA A 269 16.10 11.41 -13.58
CA ALA A 269 15.73 10.02 -13.37
C ALA A 269 15.02 9.42 -14.61
N HIS A 270 14.17 10.20 -15.28
CA HIS A 270 13.55 9.79 -16.54
C HIS A 270 14.58 9.53 -17.63
N ASP A 271 15.57 10.41 -17.79
CA ASP A 271 16.60 10.27 -18.82
C ASP A 271 17.45 9.01 -18.59
N GLU A 272 17.84 8.75 -17.34
CA GLU A 272 18.56 7.52 -16.98
C GLU A 272 17.71 6.27 -17.26
N LEU A 273 16.42 6.30 -16.91
CA LEU A 273 15.49 5.20 -17.18
C LEU A 273 15.27 4.94 -18.67
N VAL A 274 15.35 5.96 -19.53
CA VAL A 274 15.28 5.77 -21.00
C VAL A 274 16.48 4.94 -21.47
N GLY A 275 17.69 5.28 -21.02
CA GLY A 275 18.89 4.50 -21.32
C GLY A 275 18.75 3.05 -20.85
N LEU A 276 18.39 2.86 -19.58
CA LEU A 276 18.19 1.52 -19.00
C LEU A 276 17.08 0.70 -19.66
N TYR A 277 16.02 1.34 -20.15
CA TYR A 277 14.96 0.66 -20.89
C TYR A 277 15.48 0.07 -22.19
N GLU A 278 16.36 0.79 -22.90
CA GLU A 278 16.94 0.37 -24.17
C GLU A 278 18.10 -0.60 -24.00
N THR A 279 18.91 -0.48 -22.95
CA THR A 279 20.11 -1.32 -22.78
C THR A 279 19.93 -2.47 -21.80
N GLY A 280 18.97 -2.37 -20.88
CA GLY A 280 18.95 -3.20 -19.67
C GLY A 280 20.11 -2.89 -18.72
N LEU A 281 20.26 -3.71 -17.68
CA LEU A 281 21.37 -3.67 -16.72
C LEU A 281 21.79 -5.10 -16.37
N ASP A 282 22.68 -5.67 -17.17
CA ASP A 282 23.17 -7.05 -17.04
C ASP A 282 22.03 -8.06 -16.77
N THR A 283 22.19 -8.93 -15.77
CA THR A 283 21.18 -9.88 -15.30
C THR A 283 20.16 -9.26 -14.32
N ARG A 284 20.32 -7.98 -13.96
CA ARG A 284 19.57 -7.32 -12.88
C ARG A 284 18.35 -6.56 -13.39
N LEU A 285 18.39 -6.11 -14.64
CA LEU A 285 17.28 -5.46 -15.31
C LEU A 285 17.23 -5.92 -16.77
N SER A 286 16.13 -6.56 -17.15
CA SER A 286 15.91 -6.93 -18.54
C SER A 286 15.74 -5.67 -19.40
N GLN A 287 16.26 -5.71 -20.62
CA GLN A 287 15.88 -4.77 -21.66
C GLN A 287 14.35 -4.72 -21.78
N PHE A 288 13.81 -3.52 -22.02
CA PHE A 288 12.38 -3.28 -22.13
C PHE A 288 11.58 -3.66 -20.87
N ASP A 289 12.13 -3.38 -19.68
CA ASP A 289 11.46 -3.67 -18.40
C ASP A 289 10.07 -3.00 -18.34
N LYS A 290 9.06 -3.83 -18.05
CA LYS A 290 7.65 -3.43 -18.03
C LYS A 290 7.33 -2.36 -16.99
N ARG A 291 8.09 -2.31 -15.88
CA ARG A 291 7.90 -1.32 -14.81
C ARG A 291 8.32 0.07 -15.29
N ILE A 292 9.40 0.15 -16.06
CA ILE A 292 9.87 1.41 -16.65
C ILE A 292 8.85 1.91 -17.67
N LEU A 293 8.37 1.03 -18.56
CA LEU A 293 7.32 1.37 -19.51
C LEU A 293 6.03 1.84 -18.81
N ALA A 294 5.62 1.17 -17.73
CA ALA A 294 4.46 1.56 -16.94
C ALA A 294 4.65 2.93 -16.26
N CYS A 295 5.86 3.23 -15.78
CA CYS A 295 6.21 4.53 -15.22
C CYS A 295 6.03 5.64 -16.28
N PHE A 296 6.57 5.43 -17.48
CA PHE A 296 6.43 6.37 -18.60
C PHE A 296 4.98 6.53 -19.02
N ALA A 297 4.23 5.44 -19.19
CA ALA A 297 2.80 5.46 -19.51
C ALA A 297 2.00 6.29 -18.50
N THR A 298 2.24 6.06 -17.21
CA THR A 298 1.52 6.75 -16.12
C THR A 298 1.86 8.23 -16.10
N THR A 299 3.14 8.59 -16.09
CA THR A 299 3.59 9.99 -15.99
C THR A 299 3.26 10.79 -17.26
N ALA A 300 3.29 10.17 -18.44
CA ALA A 300 2.85 10.79 -19.69
C ALA A 300 1.34 11.07 -19.69
N ALA A 301 0.53 10.13 -19.20
CA ALA A 301 -0.92 10.31 -19.03
C ALA A 301 -1.25 11.44 -18.03
N ASP A 302 -0.41 11.62 -17.01
CA ASP A 302 -0.52 12.73 -16.05
C ASP A 302 -0.06 14.08 -16.63
N GLY A 303 0.51 14.09 -17.85
CA GLY A 303 0.89 15.30 -18.57
C GLY A 303 2.39 15.58 -18.63
N PHE A 304 3.24 14.69 -18.09
CA PHE A 304 4.68 14.94 -17.99
C PHE A 304 5.36 14.87 -19.35
N ILE A 305 5.92 15.99 -19.81
CA ILE A 305 6.45 16.13 -21.17
C ILE A 305 7.64 15.20 -21.45
N PRO A 306 8.65 15.03 -20.57
CA PRO A 306 9.74 14.08 -20.79
C PRO A 306 9.24 12.66 -21.05
N ALA A 307 8.25 12.19 -20.26
CA ALA A 307 7.63 10.88 -20.44
C ALA A 307 6.91 10.74 -21.79
N LYS A 308 6.17 11.78 -22.21
CA LYS A 308 5.51 11.81 -23.53
C LYS A 308 6.50 11.69 -24.67
N LYS A 309 7.62 12.42 -24.60
CA LYS A 309 8.71 12.36 -25.59
C LYS A 309 9.33 10.96 -25.65
N ALA A 310 9.61 10.36 -24.49
CA ALA A 310 10.15 9.01 -24.40
C ALA A 310 9.21 7.97 -25.02
N LEU A 311 7.91 7.97 -24.65
CA LEU A 311 6.92 7.05 -25.23
C LEU A 311 6.73 7.25 -26.73
N ALA A 312 6.77 8.49 -27.22
CA ALA A 312 6.67 8.76 -28.65
C ALA A 312 7.79 8.05 -29.42
N ARG A 313 9.03 8.10 -28.90
CA ARG A 313 10.16 7.38 -29.49
C ARG A 313 9.99 5.87 -29.39
N MET A 314 9.51 5.35 -28.25
CA MET A 314 9.27 3.91 -28.06
C MET A 314 8.21 3.38 -29.04
N TYR A 315 7.08 4.06 -29.19
CA TYR A 315 6.04 3.69 -30.15
C TYR A 315 6.50 3.89 -31.59
N GLY A 316 7.24 4.96 -31.88
CA GLY A 316 7.72 5.24 -33.23
C GLY A 316 8.71 4.19 -33.72
N LYS A 317 9.64 3.78 -32.87
CA LYS A 317 10.74 2.85 -33.21
C LYS A 317 10.45 1.39 -32.85
N GLY A 318 9.35 1.09 -32.17
CA GLY A 318 9.02 -0.27 -31.74
C GLY A 318 9.90 -0.80 -30.61
N LEU A 319 10.34 0.05 -29.69
CA LEU A 319 11.28 -0.33 -28.62
C LEU A 319 10.54 -1.08 -27.50
N GLY A 320 10.59 -2.40 -27.54
CA GLY A 320 9.94 -3.27 -26.55
C GLY A 320 8.41 -3.31 -26.62
N ILE A 321 7.82 -2.62 -27.60
CA ILE A 321 6.38 -2.53 -27.84
C ILE A 321 6.09 -2.52 -29.34
N THR A 322 4.87 -2.87 -29.74
CA THR A 322 4.47 -2.82 -31.14
C THR A 322 4.58 -1.40 -31.69
N PRO A 323 5.26 -1.19 -32.85
CA PRO A 323 5.32 0.11 -33.51
C PRO A 323 3.93 0.69 -33.77
N ASP A 324 3.73 1.95 -33.42
CA ASP A 324 2.46 2.66 -33.60
C ASP A 324 2.71 4.16 -33.78
N LEU A 325 2.89 4.59 -35.04
CA LEU A 325 3.16 5.97 -35.38
C LEU A 325 1.99 6.91 -35.03
N GLN A 326 0.75 6.40 -35.02
CA GLN A 326 -0.40 7.20 -34.62
C GLN A 326 -0.35 7.51 -33.12
N LYS A 327 -0.06 6.52 -32.28
CA LYS A 327 0.16 6.75 -30.84
C LYS A 327 1.38 7.63 -30.58
N ALA A 328 2.47 7.45 -31.32
CA ALA A 328 3.65 8.31 -31.20
C ALA A 328 3.30 9.78 -31.45
N LYS A 329 2.59 10.09 -32.55
CA LYS A 329 2.10 11.44 -32.85
C LYS A 329 1.14 11.97 -31.80
N ALA A 330 0.25 11.12 -31.28
CA ALA A 330 -0.69 11.50 -30.23
C ALA A 330 0.02 11.94 -28.93
N MET A 331 1.11 11.27 -28.54
CA MET A 331 1.91 11.64 -27.37
C MET A 331 2.58 13.01 -27.52
N LEU A 332 2.90 13.42 -28.74
CA LEU A 332 3.55 14.71 -29.03
C LEU A 332 2.56 15.88 -29.18
N LYS A 333 1.25 15.63 -29.08
CA LYS A 333 0.24 16.69 -29.21
C LYS A 333 0.42 17.74 -28.11
N GLY A 334 0.45 19.01 -28.52
CA GLY A 334 0.60 20.17 -27.62
C GLY A 334 2.04 20.62 -27.40
N LEU A 335 3.04 19.90 -27.94
CA LEU A 335 4.42 20.37 -27.97
C LEU A 335 4.62 21.43 -29.08
N PRO A 336 5.66 22.28 -28.97
CA PRO A 336 6.04 23.19 -30.05
C PRO A 336 6.29 22.44 -31.36
N LYS A 337 5.84 23.00 -32.48
CA LYS A 337 5.90 22.36 -33.81
C LYS A 337 7.31 21.89 -34.17
N GLN A 338 8.32 22.70 -33.85
CA GLN A 338 9.72 22.39 -34.14
C GLN A 338 10.23 21.18 -33.34
N GLU A 339 9.88 21.08 -32.04
CA GLU A 339 10.23 19.92 -31.21
C GLU A 339 9.53 18.65 -31.68
N MET A 340 8.23 18.75 -32.00
CA MET A 340 7.46 17.63 -32.53
C MET A 340 8.08 17.11 -33.84
N GLN A 341 8.42 18.00 -34.76
CA GLN A 341 9.01 17.61 -36.05
C GLN A 341 10.37 16.94 -35.83
N GLY A 342 11.23 17.48 -34.97
CA GLY A 342 12.53 16.86 -34.67
C GLY A 342 12.40 15.43 -34.16
N ILE A 343 11.46 15.15 -33.25
CA ILE A 343 11.23 13.78 -32.76
C ILE A 343 10.67 12.87 -33.85
N LEU A 344 9.81 13.36 -34.73
CA LEU A 344 9.28 12.57 -35.84
C LEU A 344 10.36 12.25 -36.89
N ASP A 345 11.26 13.20 -37.15
CA ASP A 345 12.41 13.00 -38.04
C ASP A 345 13.39 11.98 -37.43
N GLU A 346 13.64 12.04 -36.10
CA GLU A 346 14.42 11.03 -35.37
C GLU A 346 13.81 9.61 -35.42
N ILE A 347 12.47 9.53 -35.50
CA ILE A 347 11.73 8.27 -35.63
C ILE A 347 11.83 7.73 -37.05
N ALA A 348 11.75 8.61 -38.07
CA ALA A 348 11.76 8.23 -39.48
C ALA A 348 13.18 7.98 -40.05
N GLY A 349 14.22 8.58 -39.46
CA GLY A 349 15.61 8.45 -39.89
C GLY A 349 16.36 7.23 -39.34
N ARG A 350 15.64 6.23 -38.83
CA ARG A 350 16.19 4.94 -38.36
C ARG A 350 15.47 3.78 -39.02
#